data_AF-A0A559K6Z5-F1
#
_entry.id   AF-A0A559K6Z5-F1
#
_cell.length_a   1.000
_cell.length_b   1.000
_cell.length_c   1.000
_cell.angle_alpha   90.00
_cell.angle_beta   90.00
_cell.angle_gamma   90.00
#
_symmetry.space_group_name_H-M   'P 1'
#
loop_
_entity.id
_entity.type
_entity.pdbx_description
1 polymer ?
#
loop_
_entity_poly.entity_id
_entity_poly.type
_entity_poly.pdbx_seq_one_letter_code
_entity_poly.pdbx_strand_id
1 'polypeptide(L)'
;MAHNNAVGHGSHGGHAGHHGSLKEYVLGFALSIILTIIPILSVLNGWFGRTATILVLLATAVLQFAVQLLFFMHLREENGPRYNLVTLILGLIIVVVVIYGSIWILENNPMY
;
A
#
# COMPACT_ATOMS: atom_id res chain seq x y z
N MET A 1 4.36 47.31 45.72
CA MET A 1 5.36 46.24 45.93
C MET A 1 5.69 45.67 44.56
N ALA A 2 6.94 45.85 44.11
CA ALA A 2 7.47 45.34 42.85
C ALA A 2 8.59 44.33 43.15
N HIS A 3 8.56 43.16 42.50
CA HIS A 3 9.68 42.23 42.25
C HIS A 3 9.13 41.12 41.32
N ASN A 4 9.44 41.08 40.02
CA ASN A 4 10.69 40.71 39.31
C ASN A 4 10.99 39.20 39.29
N ASN A 5 10.75 38.63 38.10
CA ASN A 5 11.41 37.53 37.41
C ASN A 5 12.41 36.65 38.17
N ALA A 6 12.05 35.36 38.28
CA ALA A 6 13.01 34.27 38.22
C ALA A 6 12.88 33.59 36.86
N VAL A 7 13.84 33.89 35.97
CA VAL A 7 14.13 33.12 34.76
C VAL A 7 14.76 31.80 35.21
N GLY A 8 13.98 30.71 35.14
CA GLY A 8 14.49 29.35 35.28
C GLY A 8 14.78 28.77 33.89
N HIS A 9 16.06 28.63 33.55
CA HIS A 9 16.52 27.87 32.40
C HIS A 9 16.18 26.38 32.59
N GLY A 10 15.26 25.87 31.78
CA GLY A 10 15.05 24.44 31.55
C GLY A 10 15.52 24.07 30.16
N SER A 11 16.79 23.69 30.02
CA SER A 11 17.31 23.03 28.83
C SER A 11 16.75 21.59 28.78
N HIS A 12 15.61 21.41 28.12
CA HIS A 12 15.17 20.12 27.61
C HIS A 12 15.52 20.13 26.12
N GLY A 13 16.56 19.41 25.68
CA GLY A 13 16.61 17.96 25.73
C GLY A 13 15.91 17.44 24.48
N GLY A 14 16.69 16.94 23.52
CA GLY A 14 16.26 16.71 22.14
C GLY A 14 14.98 15.89 21.99
N HIS A 15 14.05 16.40 21.20
CA HIS A 15 12.92 15.63 20.69
C HIS A 15 12.98 15.63 19.16
N ALA A 16 13.79 14.72 18.63
CA ALA A 16 13.69 14.20 17.28
C ALA A 16 12.31 13.52 17.13
N GLY A 17 11.38 14.11 16.38
CA GLY A 17 10.01 13.57 16.34
C GLY A 17 9.10 14.08 15.24
N HIS A 18 9.62 14.40 14.04
CA HIS A 18 8.77 14.98 12.98
C HIS A 18 9.01 14.46 11.55
N HIS A 19 9.55 13.25 11.38
CA HIS A 19 9.82 12.67 10.05
C HIS A 19 9.36 11.20 9.94
N GLY A 20 8.14 10.90 10.38
CA GLY A 20 7.51 9.59 10.15
C GLY A 20 7.10 9.39 8.69
N SER A 21 6.46 10.40 8.09
CA SER A 21 5.83 10.26 6.77
C SER A 21 6.81 10.02 5.61
N LEU A 22 7.91 10.78 5.54
CA LEU A 22 8.87 10.59 4.45
C LEU A 22 9.58 9.23 4.53
N LYS A 23 9.87 8.73 5.74
CA LYS A 23 10.51 7.44 5.93
C LYS A 23 9.58 6.29 5.59
N GLU A 24 8.31 6.38 5.97
CA GLU A 24 7.30 5.37 5.65
C GLU A 24 6.96 5.33 4.16
N TYR A 25 6.87 6.50 3.49
CA TYR A 25 6.70 6.58 2.05
C TYR A 25 7.89 5.96 1.29
N VAL A 26 9.12 6.31 1.68
CA VAL A 26 10.34 5.75 1.08
C VAL A 26 10.46 4.24 1.33
N LEU A 27 10.06 3.76 2.51
CA LEU A 27 10.04 2.33 2.82
C LEU A 27 9.03 1.58 1.95
N GLY A 28 7.83 2.14 1.75
CA GLY A 28 6.82 1.58 0.85
C GLY A 28 7.25 1.54 -0.61
N PHE A 29 7.92 2.61 -1.04
CA PHE A 29 8.51 2.69 -2.38
C PHE A 29 9.59 1.63 -2.59
N ALA A 30 10.50 1.45 -1.62
CA ALA A 30 11.53 0.42 -1.67
C ALA A 30 10.94 -1.01 -1.68
N LEU A 31 9.92 -1.26 -0.85
CA LEU A 31 9.17 -2.53 -0.84
C LEU A 31 8.56 -2.85 -2.21
N SER A 32 7.90 -1.88 -2.84
CA SER A 32 7.29 -2.00 -4.18
C SER A 32 8.34 -2.36 -5.25
N ILE A 33 9.52 -1.73 -5.20
CA ILE A 33 10.62 -2.04 -6.13
C ILE A 33 11.09 -3.49 -5.95
N ILE A 34 11.37 -3.89 -4.70
CA ILE A 34 11.83 -5.26 -4.40
C ILE A 34 10.81 -6.28 -4.89
N LEU A 35 9.53 -6.02 -4.63
CA LEU A 35 8.44 -6.91 -5.00
C LEU A 35 8.19 -6.99 -6.50
N THR A 36 8.63 -5.97 -7.26
CA THR A 36 8.60 -5.96 -8.73
C THR A 36 9.80 -6.70 -9.33
N ILE A 37 10.97 -6.60 -8.68
CA ILE A 37 12.19 -7.30 -9.14
C ILE A 37 12.03 -8.81 -9.01
N ILE A 38 11.39 -9.32 -7.95
CA ILE A 38 11.16 -10.75 -7.73
C ILE A 38 10.48 -11.45 -8.92
N PRO A 39 9.28 -11.02 -9.39
CA PRO A 39 8.63 -11.64 -10.54
C PRO A 39 9.42 -11.45 -11.84
N ILE A 40 10.06 -10.29 -12.04
CA ILE A 40 10.88 -10.04 -13.24
C ILE A 40 12.03 -11.05 -13.32
N LEU A 41 12.79 -11.21 -12.24
CA LEU A 41 13.90 -12.17 -12.20
C LEU A 41 13.42 -13.62 -12.30
N SER A 42 12.27 -13.94 -11.69
CA SER A 42 11.64 -15.26 -11.76
C SER A 42 11.28 -15.63 -13.21
N VAL A 43 10.68 -14.70 -13.96
CA VAL A 43 10.29 -14.89 -15.37
C VAL A 43 11.50 -14.93 -16.30
N LEU A 44 12.48 -14.04 -16.11
CA LEU A 44 13.64 -13.92 -17.01
C LEU A 44 14.61 -15.09 -16.89
N ASN A 45 14.92 -15.50 -15.66
CA ASN A 45 15.88 -16.58 -15.44
C ASN A 45 15.25 -17.98 -15.57
N GLY A 46 13.92 -18.07 -15.63
CA GLY A 46 13.21 -19.34 -15.76
C GLY A 46 13.57 -20.35 -14.68
N TRP A 47 13.86 -19.90 -13.45
CA TRP A 47 14.35 -20.74 -12.35
C TRP A 47 13.39 -21.86 -11.97
N PHE A 48 12.10 -21.71 -12.31
CA PHE A 48 11.07 -22.69 -12.05
C PHE A 48 10.32 -23.04 -13.33
N GLY A 49 9.74 -24.26 -13.39
CA GLY A 49 8.86 -24.65 -14.48
C GLY A 49 7.73 -23.64 -14.70
N ARG A 50 7.13 -23.65 -15.90
CA ARG A 50 6.12 -22.65 -16.35
C ARG A 50 5.02 -22.41 -15.29
N THR A 51 4.50 -23.46 -14.68
CA THR A 51 3.46 -23.38 -13.64
C THR A 51 3.90 -22.62 -12.40
N ALA A 52 5.11 -22.91 -11.90
CA ALA A 52 5.63 -22.26 -10.70
C ALA A 52 5.97 -20.78 -10.95
N THR A 53 6.47 -20.45 -12.15
CA THR A 53 6.67 -19.04 -12.55
C THR A 53 5.36 -18.25 -12.58
N ILE A 54 4.28 -18.84 -13.13
CA ILE A 54 2.94 -18.22 -13.14
C ILE A 54 2.40 -18.00 -11.72
N LEU A 55 2.59 -18.98 -10.83
CA LEU A 55 2.16 -18.86 -9.43
C LEU A 55 2.90 -17.74 -8.70
N VAL A 56 4.23 -17.64 -8.89
CA VAL A 56 5.02 -16.54 -8.31
C VAL A 56 4.56 -15.19 -8.87
N LEU A 57 4.29 -15.09 -10.18
CA LEU A 57 3.79 -13.88 -10.81
C LEU A 57 2.45 -13.44 -10.22
N LEU A 58 1.49 -14.36 -10.09
CA LEU A 58 0.17 -14.08 -9.50
C LEU A 58 0.27 -13.66 -8.04
N ALA A 59 1.05 -14.40 -7.24
CA ALA A 59 1.24 -14.10 -5.83
C ALA A 59 1.89 -12.72 -5.62
N THR A 60 2.94 -12.41 -6.38
CA THR A 60 3.62 -11.11 -6.31
C THR A 60 2.74 -9.98 -6.84
N ALA A 61 1.90 -10.21 -7.87
CA ALA A 61 0.95 -9.21 -8.36
C ALA A 61 -0.11 -8.82 -7.31
N VAL A 62 -0.69 -9.80 -6.61
CA VAL A 62 -1.65 -9.53 -5.52
C VAL A 62 -0.97 -8.76 -4.38
N LEU A 63 0.23 -9.18 -4.00
CA LEU A 63 0.99 -8.54 -2.93
C LEU A 63 1.40 -7.10 -3.33
N GLN A 64 1.69 -6.87 -4.61
CA GLN A 64 2.02 -5.54 -5.15
C GLN A 64 0.82 -4.60 -5.11
N PHE A 65 -0.36 -5.08 -5.49
CA PHE A 65 -1.60 -4.32 -5.35
C PHE A 65 -1.84 -3.92 -3.87
N ALA A 66 -1.63 -4.84 -2.93
CA ALA A 66 -1.76 -4.54 -1.50
C ALA A 66 -0.76 -3.47 -1.02
N VAL A 67 0.52 -3.57 -1.41
CA VAL A 67 1.54 -2.55 -1.08
C VAL A 67 1.15 -1.18 -1.63
N GLN A 68 0.63 -1.11 -2.85
CA GLN A 68 0.19 0.14 -3.46
C GLN A 68 -1.00 0.77 -2.70
N LEU A 69 -1.99 -0.03 -2.33
CA LEU A 69 -3.11 0.45 -1.52
C LEU A 69 -2.68 0.92 -0.13
N LEU A 70 -1.75 0.23 0.53
CA LEU A 70 -1.33 0.56 1.89
C LEU A 70 -0.37 1.77 1.96
N PHE A 71 0.57 1.90 1.02
CA PHE A 71 1.61 2.93 1.06
C PHE A 71 1.34 4.14 0.15
N PHE A 72 0.81 3.94 -1.06
CA PHE A 72 0.54 5.06 -1.96
C PHE A 72 -0.82 5.70 -1.67
N MET A 73 -1.81 4.90 -1.28
CA MET A 73 -3.13 5.42 -0.90
C MET A 73 -3.19 5.95 0.54
N HIS A 74 -2.03 6.21 1.18
CA HIS A 74 -1.85 6.93 2.45
C HIS A 74 -2.77 6.52 3.62
N LEU A 75 -3.31 5.30 3.59
CA LEU A 75 -4.22 4.74 4.59
C LEU A 75 -3.63 4.68 6.00
N ARG A 76 -2.30 4.72 6.11
CA ARG A 76 -1.56 4.58 7.36
C ARG A 76 -1.07 5.91 7.92
N GLU A 77 -0.81 6.90 7.06
CA GLU A 77 -0.39 8.25 7.46
C GLU A 77 -1.55 9.14 7.88
N GLU A 78 -2.77 8.82 7.44
CA GLU A 78 -3.93 9.58 7.85
C GLU A 78 -4.33 9.19 9.28
N ASN A 79 -3.93 10.02 10.25
CA ASN A 79 -4.53 10.05 11.60
C ASN A 79 -6.01 10.52 11.58
N GLY A 80 -6.65 10.46 10.41
CA GLY A 80 -8.01 10.87 10.13
C GLY A 80 -8.97 9.68 10.10
N PRO A 81 -10.28 9.97 10.04
CA PRO A 81 -11.30 8.99 10.33
C PRO A 81 -11.34 7.86 9.29
N ARG A 82 -11.67 6.65 9.78
CA ARG A 82 -11.67 5.34 9.10
C ARG A 82 -12.51 5.26 7.81
N TYR A 83 -13.14 6.36 7.38
CA TYR A 83 -13.98 6.46 6.19
C TYR A 83 -13.19 6.19 4.90
N ASN A 84 -11.90 6.50 4.84
CA ASN A 84 -11.11 6.23 3.63
C ASN A 84 -10.89 4.73 3.39
N LEU A 85 -10.78 3.94 4.46
CA LEU A 85 -10.80 2.47 4.39
C LEU A 85 -12.15 1.96 3.88
N VAL A 86 -13.25 2.53 4.36
CA VAL A 86 -14.61 2.14 3.96
C VAL A 86 -14.85 2.44 2.47
N THR A 87 -14.44 3.62 2.00
CA THR A 87 -14.53 3.99 0.58
C THR A 87 -13.70 3.07 -0.30
N LEU A 88 -12.50 2.66 0.14
CA LEU A 88 -11.66 1.71 -0.59
C LEU A 88 -12.32 0.33 -0.69
N ILE A 89 -12.82 -0.19 0.44
CA ILE A 89 -13.51 -1.50 0.47
C ILE A 89 -14.75 -1.47 -0.43
N LEU A 90 -15.53 -0.38 -0.40
CA LEU A 90 -16.66 -0.20 -1.30
C LEU A 90 -16.22 -0.24 -2.77
N GLY A 91 -15.16 0.49 -3.12
CA GLY A 91 -14.60 0.47 -4.47
C GLY A 91 -14.14 -0.93 -4.90
N LEU A 92 -13.49 -1.68 -4.00
CA LEU A 92 -13.06 -3.05 -4.26
C LEU A 92 -14.27 -3.98 -4.51
N ILE A 93 -15.33 -3.84 -3.71
CA ILE A 93 -16.58 -4.60 -3.91
C ILE A 93 -17.18 -4.28 -5.28
N ILE A 94 -17.25 -3.00 -5.66
CA ILE A 94 -17.76 -2.59 -6.98
C ILE A 94 -16.93 -3.23 -8.09
N VAL A 95 -15.60 -3.19 -8.01
CA VAL A 95 -14.70 -3.81 -9.01
C VAL A 95 -14.97 -5.32 -9.13
N VAL A 96 -15.07 -6.03 -8.00
CA VAL A 96 -15.35 -7.48 -8.00
C VAL A 96 -16.72 -7.79 -8.62
N VAL A 97 -17.75 -7.03 -8.25
CA VAL A 97 -19.10 -7.19 -8.80
C VAL A 97 -19.13 -6.89 -10.29
N VAL A 98 -18.44 -5.85 -10.76
CA VAL A 98 -18.36 -5.51 -12.19
C VAL A 98 -17.62 -6.60 -12.95
N ILE A 99 -16.48 -7.10 -12.45
CA ILE A 99 -15.72 -8.16 -13.15
C ILE A 99 -16.54 -9.45 -13.23
N TYR A 100 -17.06 -9.92 -12.08
CA TYR A 100 -17.85 -11.14 -12.03
C TYR A 100 -19.14 -11.02 -12.83
N GLY A 101 -19.85 -9.90 -12.69
CA GLY A 101 -21.04 -9.60 -13.48
C GLY A 101 -20.74 -9.52 -14.97
N SER A 102 -19.61 -8.92 -15.38
CA SER A 102 -19.21 -8.85 -16.78
C SER A 102 -18.93 -10.24 -17.36
N ILE A 103 -18.19 -11.08 -16.64
CA ILE A 103 -17.92 -12.48 -17.06
C ILE A 103 -19.23 -13.25 -17.17
N TRP A 104 -20.11 -13.14 -16.18
CA TRP A 104 -21.41 -13.82 -16.17
C TRP A 104 -22.29 -13.39 -17.35
N ILE A 105 -22.38 -12.10 -17.65
CA ILE A 105 -23.15 -11.59 -18.79
C ILE A 105 -22.57 -12.10 -20.10
N LEU A 106 -21.24 -12.11 -20.25
CA LEU A 106 -20.57 -12.57 -21.47
C LEU A 106 -20.74 -14.09 -21.66
N GLU A 107 -20.63 -14.90 -20.61
CA GLU A 107 -20.88 -16.34 -20.67
C GLU A 107 -22.36 -16.66 -20.93
N ASN A 108 -23.29 -15.86 -20.38
CA ASN A 108 -24.73 -16.07 -20.53
C ASN A 108 -25.31 -15.45 -21.82
N ASN A 109 -24.53 -14.68 -22.58
CA ASN A 109 -24.92 -14.16 -23.90
C ASN A 109 -24.01 -14.75 -25.02
N PRO A 110 -24.13 -16.05 -25.32
CA PRO A 110 -23.29 -16.76 -26.29
C PRO A 110 -23.63 -16.44 -27.76
N MET A 111 -24.27 -15.31 -28.06
CA MET A 111 -24.62 -14.89 -29.42
C MET A 111 -23.45 -14.22 -30.17
N TYR A 112 -22.22 -14.53 -29.74
CA TYR A 112 -20.92 -14.52 -30.42
C TYR A 112 -20.02 -15.59 -29.76
#